data_AF-A0A354MV87-F1
#
_entry.id   AF-A0A354MV87-F1
#
_cell.length_a   1.000
_cell.length_b   1.000
_cell.length_c   1.000
_cell.angle_alpha   90.00
_cell.angle_beta   90.00
_cell.angle_gamma   90.00
#
_symmetry.space_group_name_H-M   'P 1'
#
loop_
_entity.id
_entity.type
_entity.pdbx_description
1 polymer ?
#
loop_
_entity_poly.entity_id
_entity_poly.type
_entity_poly.pdbx_seq_one_letter_code
_entity_poly.pdbx_strand_id
1 'polypeptide(L)'
;AARVPGLEVTVYRIINHFFGESVTVAGLLTGKDVAEQLRGKDLGDELLFPRVMLRADGDLFLDDTTPAWLSEQLGVPATPAPGEAPELIRAILGIHQ
;
A
#
# COMPACT_ATOMS: atom_id res chain seq x y z
N ALA A 1 11.03 -8.00 21.25
CA ALA A 1 10.79 -7.76 19.81
C ALA A 1 12.14 -7.49 19.15
N ALA A 2 12.47 -8.18 18.06
CA ALA A 2 13.65 -7.83 17.27
C ALA A 2 13.41 -6.47 16.60
N ARG A 3 14.46 -5.64 16.52
CA ARG A 3 14.45 -4.36 15.79
C ARG A 3 15.59 -4.38 14.79
N VAL A 4 15.36 -3.81 13.62
CA VAL A 4 16.41 -3.60 12.61
C VAL A 4 16.87 -2.15 12.73
N PRO A 5 18.14 -1.88 13.10
CA PRO A 5 18.65 -0.52 13.17
C PRO A 5 18.52 0.19 11.82
N GLY A 6 18.04 1.44 11.84
CA GLY A 6 17.86 2.24 10.62
C GLY A 6 16.58 1.95 9.83
N LEU A 7 15.73 1.03 10.30
CA LEU A 7 14.43 0.75 9.69
C LEU A 7 13.30 1.31 10.57
N GLU A 8 12.50 2.21 10.00
CA GLU A 8 11.25 2.68 10.60
C GLU A 8 10.07 2.21 9.75
N VAL A 9 9.05 1.65 10.42
CA VAL A 9 7.84 1.15 9.75
C VAL A 9 6.63 1.74 10.45
N THR A 10 5.81 2.46 9.69
CA THR A 10 4.55 3.04 10.17
C THR A 10 3.38 2.36 9.47
N VAL A 11 2.43 1.83 10.25
CA VAL A 11 1.23 1.19 9.72
C VAL A 11 0.09 2.19 9.68
N TYR A 12 -0.43 2.45 8.49
CA TYR A 12 -1.58 3.32 8.28
C TYR A 12 -2.85 2.50 8.06
N ARG A 13 -3.90 2.80 8.82
CA ARG A 13 -5.25 2.26 8.58
C ARG A 13 -5.90 3.03 7.43
N ILE A 14 -6.46 2.30 6.47
CA ILE A 14 -7.28 2.84 5.39
C ILE A 14 -8.72 2.36 5.57
N ILE A 15 -9.67 3.29 5.53
CA ILE A 15 -11.11 3.02 5.52
C ILE A 15 -11.57 2.87 4.08
N ASN A 16 -12.42 1.88 3.80
CA ASN A 16 -13.02 1.71 2.49
C ASN A 16 -14.21 2.68 2.34
N HIS A 17 -14.03 3.82 1.68
CA HIS A 17 -15.13 4.72 1.35
C HIS A 17 -15.81 4.33 0.04
N PHE A 18 -15.06 3.74 -0.90
CA PHE A 18 -15.57 3.38 -2.21
C PHE A 18 -16.70 2.33 -2.18
N PHE A 19 -16.49 1.21 -1.48
CA PHE A 19 -17.49 0.15 -1.30
C PHE A 19 -18.28 0.28 0.01
N GLY A 20 -17.89 1.23 0.87
CA GLY A 20 -18.54 1.53 2.14
C GLY A 20 -17.79 0.98 3.36
N GLU A 21 -17.90 1.71 4.48
CA GLU A 21 -17.04 1.49 5.66
C GLU A 21 -17.23 0.13 6.35
N SER A 22 -18.35 -0.54 6.11
CA SER A 22 -18.58 -1.92 6.58
C SER A 22 -17.71 -2.96 5.88
N VAL A 23 -17.05 -2.59 4.78
CA VAL A 23 -16.12 -3.46 4.04
C VAL A 23 -14.72 -3.36 4.67
N THR A 24 -14.31 -4.41 5.36
CA THR A 24 -13.07 -4.42 6.16
C THR A 24 -11.96 -5.31 5.60
N VAL A 25 -12.05 -5.71 4.32
CA VAL A 25 -11.05 -6.57 3.66
C VAL A 25 -10.13 -5.75 2.78
N ALA A 26 -8.83 -6.06 2.79
CA ALA A 26 -7.83 -5.31 2.03
C ALA A 26 -8.05 -5.39 0.51
N GLY A 27 -8.49 -6.54 -0.02
CA GLY A 27 -8.66 -6.73 -1.46
C GLY A 27 -9.77 -5.91 -2.12
N LEU A 28 -10.54 -5.14 -1.32
CA LEU A 28 -11.56 -4.22 -1.83
C LEU A 28 -11.19 -2.74 -1.59
N LEU A 29 -10.02 -2.44 -1.04
CA LEU A 29 -9.54 -1.06 -0.93
C LEU A 29 -9.12 -0.54 -2.31
N THR A 30 -9.39 0.73 -2.56
CA THR A 30 -9.10 1.39 -3.84
C THR A 30 -7.92 2.35 -3.76
N GLY A 31 -7.36 2.74 -4.92
CA GLY A 31 -6.28 3.73 -4.96
C GLY A 31 -6.74 5.09 -4.44
N LYS A 32 -7.97 5.50 -4.74
CA LYS A 32 -8.56 6.74 -4.20
C LYS A 32 -8.71 6.73 -2.69
N ASP A 33 -9.17 5.64 -2.08
CA ASP A 33 -9.28 5.53 -0.62
C ASP A 33 -7.92 5.78 0.05
N VAL A 34 -6.85 5.19 -0.50
CA VAL A 34 -5.48 5.36 -0.01
C VAL A 34 -4.99 6.79 -0.22
N ALA A 35 -5.14 7.33 -1.44
CA ALA A 35 -4.69 8.67 -1.78
C ALA A 35 -5.37 9.74 -0.92
N GLU A 36 -6.68 9.65 -0.71
CA GLU A 36 -7.45 10.60 0.10
C GLU A 36 -6.96 10.61 1.56
N GLN A 37 -6.75 9.44 2.15
CA GLN A 37 -6.44 9.31 3.57
C GLN A 37 -4.97 9.51 3.91
N LEU A 38 -4.06 9.28 2.96
CA LEU A 38 -2.62 9.43 3.15
C LEU A 38 -2.04 10.75 2.64
N ARG A 39 -2.80 11.55 1.89
CA ARG A 39 -2.34 12.84 1.39
C ARG A 39 -1.83 13.74 2.52
N GLY A 40 -0.60 14.23 2.36
CA GLY A 40 0.05 15.13 3.32
C GLY A 40 0.56 14.47 4.60
N LYS A 41 0.53 13.14 4.71
CA LYS A 41 1.19 12.41 5.80
C LYS A 41 2.67 12.18 5.47
N ASP A 42 3.47 11.96 6.52
CA ASP A 42 4.85 11.53 6.40
C ASP A 42 4.92 10.03 6.11
N LEU A 43 5.13 9.67 4.85
CA LEU A 43 5.13 8.28 4.39
C LEU A 43 6.54 7.67 4.37
N GLY A 44 7.58 8.45 4.70
CA GLY A 44 8.97 8.02 4.60
C GLY A 44 9.40 7.81 3.16
N ASP A 45 10.21 6.76 2.93
CA ASP A 45 10.84 6.51 1.63
C ASP A 45 9.95 5.76 0.63
N GLU A 46 9.01 4.94 1.11
CA GLU A 46 8.17 4.07 0.28
C GLU A 46 6.87 3.69 1.01
N LEU A 47 5.75 3.69 0.27
CA LEU A 47 4.49 3.11 0.70
C LEU A 47 4.35 1.68 0.19
N LEU A 48 4.41 0.71 1.09
CA LEU A 48 4.02 -0.67 0.80
C LEU A 48 2.52 -0.87 0.99
N PHE A 49 1.86 -1.51 0.04
CA PHE A 49 0.45 -1.89 0.16
C PHE A 49 0.21 -3.34 -0.25
N PRO A 50 -0.83 -4.03 0.27
CA PRO A 50 -1.09 -5.42 -0.09
C PRO A 50 -1.34 -5.60 -1.60
N ARG A 51 -0.62 -6.51 -2.25
CA ARG A 51 -0.82 -6.85 -3.69
C ARG A 51 -2.26 -7.20 -4.03
N VAL A 52 -3.00 -7.79 -3.08
CA VAL A 52 -4.41 -8.17 -3.24
C VAL A 52 -5.35 -6.98 -3.47
N MET A 53 -4.90 -5.73 -3.24
CA MET A 53 -5.65 -4.51 -3.60
C MET A 53 -5.74 -4.29 -5.11
N LEU A 54 -4.84 -4.90 -5.88
CA LEU A 54 -4.86 -4.85 -7.33
C LEU A 54 -5.78 -5.94 -7.89
N ARG A 55 -6.37 -5.68 -9.05
CA ARG A 55 -7.09 -6.68 -9.83
C ARG A 55 -6.15 -7.83 -10.23
N ALA A 56 -6.72 -8.92 -10.74
CA ALA A 56 -5.99 -10.16 -11.04
C ALA A 56 -4.73 -9.95 -11.90
N ASP A 57 -4.81 -9.02 -12.87
CA ASP A 57 -3.71 -8.67 -13.78
C ASP A 57 -2.56 -7.91 -13.09
N GLY A 58 -2.80 -7.36 -11.89
CA GLY A 58 -1.79 -6.74 -11.04
C GLY A 58 -1.36 -5.33 -11.48
N ASP A 59 -2.13 -4.66 -12.33
CA ASP A 59 -1.81 -3.36 -12.92
C ASP A 59 -2.72 -2.21 -12.43
N LEU A 60 -3.97 -2.51 -12.07
CA LEU A 60 -4.95 -1.54 -11.58
C LEU A 60 -5.54 -1.90 -10.22
N PHE A 61 -5.91 -0.89 -9.45
CA PHE A 61 -6.87 -1.00 -8.36
C PHE A 61 -8.31 -1.17 -8.91
N LEU A 62 -9.28 -1.43 -8.04
CA LEU A 62 -10.69 -1.62 -8.45
C LEU A 62 -11.39 -0.33 -8.91
N ASP A 63 -10.77 0.84 -8.75
CA ASP A 63 -11.28 2.15 -9.19
C ASP A 63 -10.58 2.69 -10.45
N ASP A 64 -9.96 1.77 -11.21
CA ASP A 64 -9.21 2.02 -12.46
C ASP A 64 -7.96 2.90 -12.30
N THR A 65 -7.49 3.12 -11.06
CA THR A 65 -6.22 3.81 -10.81
C THR A 65 -5.03 2.84 -10.84
N THR A 66 -3.83 3.35 -11.13
CA THR A 66 -2.58 2.56 -11.16
C THR A 66 -1.73 2.83 -9.90
N PRO A 67 -0.77 1.94 -9.54
CA PRO A 67 0.25 2.23 -8.54
C PRO A 67 1.10 3.47 -8.88
N ALA A 68 1.35 3.71 -10.18
CA ALA A 68 2.04 4.91 -10.64
C ALA A 68 1.23 6.19 -10.33
N TRP A 69 -0.07 6.18 -10.62
CA TRP A 69 -0.96 7.29 -10.25
C TRP A 69 -0.97 7.52 -8.73
N LEU A 70 -1.02 6.45 -7.93
CA LEU A 70 -0.98 6.57 -6.47
C LEU A 70 0.35 7.18 -5.99
N SER A 71 1.47 6.76 -6.60
CA SER A 71 2.79 7.30 -6.31
C SER A 71 2.85 8.81 -6.61
N GLU A 72 2.29 9.24 -7.74
CA GLU A 72 2.19 10.66 -8.11
C GLU A 72 1.34 11.45 -7.10
N GLN A 73 0.25 10.88 -6.58
CA GLN A 73 -0.60 11.55 -5.59
C GLN A 73 0.08 11.74 -4.23
N LEU A 74 0.97 10.83 -3.86
CA LEU A 74 1.57 10.77 -2.52
C LEU A 74 3.00 11.30 -2.46
N GLY A 75 3.67 11.42 -3.62
CA GLY A 75 5.05 11.92 -3.69
C GLY A 75 6.12 10.90 -3.26
N VAL A 76 5.71 9.64 -3.02
CA VAL A 76 6.59 8.51 -2.68
C VAL A 76 6.22 7.30 -3.56
N PRO A 77 7.15 6.38 -3.83
CA PRO A 77 6.81 5.12 -4.49
C PRO A 77 5.73 4.36 -3.74
N ALA A 78 4.68 3.94 -4.44
CA ALA A 78 3.66 3.04 -3.93
C ALA A 78 3.87 1.65 -4.55
N THR A 79 4.31 0.70 -3.75
CA THR A 79 4.73 -0.63 -4.22
C THR A 79 3.84 -1.74 -3.66
N PRO A 80 3.29 -2.62 -4.52
CA PRO A 80 2.53 -3.77 -4.06
C PRO A 80 3.46 -4.80 -3.39
N ALA A 81 3.17 -5.15 -2.14
CA ALA A 81 3.87 -6.16 -1.37
C ALA A 81 3.09 -7.49 -1.37
N PRO A 82 3.74 -8.64 -1.58
CA PRO A 82 3.13 -9.96 -1.42
C PRO A 82 2.70 -10.21 0.05
N GLY A 83 1.73 -11.10 0.23
CA GLY A 83 1.20 -11.42 1.57
C GLY A 83 2.03 -12.46 2.32
N GLU A 84 2.93 -13.15 1.64
CA GLU A 84 3.79 -14.19 2.17
C GLU A 84 4.90 -13.59 3.03
N ALA A 85 5.07 -14.11 4.24
CA ALA A 85 5.99 -13.53 5.23
C ALA A 85 7.44 -13.28 4.73
N PRO A 86 8.10 -14.22 4.00
CA PRO A 86 9.46 -13.98 3.51
C PRO A 86 9.53 -12.81 2.54
N GLU A 87 8.57 -12.70 1.62
CA GLU A 87 8.54 -11.66 0.60
C GLU A 87 8.13 -10.31 1.19
N LEU A 88 7.18 -10.29 2.13
CA LEU A 88 6.84 -9.07 2.87
C LEU A 88 8.05 -8.54 3.65
N ILE A 89 8.82 -9.42 4.30
CA ILE A 89 10.05 -9.01 5.01
C ILE A 89 11.09 -8.45 4.03
N ARG A 90 11.28 -9.06 2.86
CA ARG A 90 12.18 -8.54 1.82
C ARG A 90 11.75 -7.16 1.34
N ALA A 91 10.46 -6.97 1.07
CA ALA A 91 9.90 -5.67 0.67
C ALA A 91 10.14 -4.61 1.75
N ILE A 92 9.86 -4.92 3.03
CA ILE A 92 10.11 -4.01 4.16
C ILE A 92 11.60 -3.63 4.27
N LEU A 93 12.51 -4.53 3.88
CA LEU A 93 13.96 -4.27 3.87
C LEU A 93 14.45 -3.56 2.59
N GLY A 94 13.57 -3.16 1.67
CA GLY A 94 13.93 -2.52 0.40
C GLY A 94 14.60 -3.46 -0.60
N ILE A 95 14.41 -4.77 -0.45
CA ILE A 95 14.98 -5.80 -1.33
C ILE A 95 13.93 -6.17 -2.37
N HIS A 96 13.98 -5.52 -3.53
CA HIS A 96 13.12 -5.81 -4.68
C HIS A 96 13.86 -6.73 -5.67
N GLN A 97 13.19 -7.77 -6.19
CA GLN A 97 13.69 -8.68 -7.24
C GLN A 97 13.31 -8.17 -8.62
#